data_AF-A0A257JKI6-F1
#
_entry.id   AF-A0A257JKI6-F1
#
_cell.length_a   1.000
_cell.length_b   1.000
_cell.length_c   1.000
_cell.angle_alpha   90.00
_cell.angle_beta   90.00
_cell.angle_gamma   90.00
#
_symmetry.space_group_name_H-M   'P 1'
#
loop_
_entity.id
_entity.type
_entity.pdbx_description
1 polymer ?
#
loop_
_entity_poly.entity_id
_entity_poly.type
_entity_poly.pdbx_seq_one_letter_code
_entity_poly.pdbx_strand_id
1 'polypeptide(L)' 'MLDPNLHPYRSDLAATKLKGLVESARFIDPIPHQVSAGVAPLRKTPELDGEQLSQALHGDVIDIYEERSGFGWGQMQ' A
#
# COMPACT_ATOMS: atom_id res chain seq x y z
N MET A 1 -12.67 11.99 -10.16
CA MET A 1 -12.52 10.99 -9.08
C MET A 1 -11.24 10.24 -9.35
N LEU A 2 -10.34 10.13 -8.37
CA LEU A 2 -9.09 9.36 -8.52
C LEU A 2 -9.40 7.86 -8.62
N ASP A 3 -8.46 7.06 -9.11
CA ASP A 3 -8.58 5.60 -9.16
C ASP A 3 -7.84 4.99 -7.95
N PRO A 4 -8.49 4.16 -7.11
CA PRO A 4 -7.87 3.57 -5.92
C PRO A 4 -6.83 2.49 -6.24
N ASN A 5 -6.76 1.99 -7.48
CA ASN A 5 -5.70 1.08 -7.93
C ASN A 5 -4.41 1.85 -8.26
N LEU A 6 -4.52 3.14 -8.56
CA LEU A 6 -3.37 4.00 -8.92
C LEU A 6 -2.98 4.94 -7.78
N HIS A 7 -3.88 5.18 -6.83
CA HIS A 7 -3.69 6.09 -5.71
C HIS A 7 -4.00 5.37 -4.39
N PRO A 8 -3.14 5.46 -3.38
CA PRO A 8 -3.33 4.77 -2.10
C PRO A 8 -4.45 5.43 -1.29
N TYR A 9 -5.70 5.04 -1.54
CA TYR A 9 -6.84 5.38 -0.72
C TYR A 9 -7.92 4.30 -0.68
N ARG A 10 -8.57 4.20 0.48
CA ARG A 10 -9.80 3.46 0.77
C ARG A 10 -10.65 4.28 1.74
N SER A 11 -11.87 3.83 2.04
CA SER A 11 -12.83 4.61 2.84
C SER A 11 -12.32 4.96 4.24
N ASP A 12 -11.49 4.12 4.86
CA ASP A 12 -10.95 4.34 6.20
C ASP A 12 -9.50 4.84 6.24
N LEU A 13 -8.76 4.85 5.12
CA LEU A 13 -7.35 5.27 5.10
C LEU A 13 -6.94 5.79 3.72
N ALA A 14 -6.24 6.93 3.69
CA ALA A 14 -5.62 7.48 2.48
C ALA A 14 -4.23 8.04 2.78
N ALA A 15 -3.40 8.18 1.74
CA ALA A 15 -2.15 8.91 1.85
C ALA A 15 -2.40 10.41 2.08
N THR A 16 -1.59 11.05 2.94
CA THR A 16 -1.69 12.50 3.23
C THR A 16 -1.70 13.38 1.98
N LYS A 17 -0.95 13.00 0.93
CA LYS A 17 -0.92 13.70 -0.36
C LYS A 17 -2.28 13.79 -1.08
N LEU A 18 -3.25 12.98 -0.67
CA LEU A 18 -4.60 12.93 -1.26
C LEU A 18 -5.64 13.74 -0.47
N LYS A 19 -5.25 14.45 0.60
CA LYS A 19 -6.16 15.30 1.38
C LYS A 19 -6.87 16.32 0.46
N GLY A 20 -8.20 16.37 0.55
CA GLY A 20 -9.03 17.25 -0.28
C GLY A 20 -9.26 16.74 -1.71
N LEU A 21 -8.60 15.66 -2.14
CA LEU A 21 -8.82 15.02 -3.44
C LEU A 21 -9.73 13.77 -3.32
N VAL A 22 -9.73 13.12 -2.17
CA VAL A 22 -10.56 11.95 -1.86
C VAL A 22 -11.21 12.09 -0.49
N GLU A 23 -12.31 11.37 -0.29
CA GLU A 23 -12.94 11.20 1.02
C GLU A 23 -12.38 9.95 1.70
N SER A 24 -11.88 10.10 2.93
CA SER A 24 -11.39 9.00 3.75
C SER A 24 -11.41 9.40 5.23
N ALA A 25 -11.56 8.42 6.13
CA ALA A 25 -11.66 8.68 7.57
C ALA A 25 -10.34 9.21 8.18
N ARG A 26 -9.18 8.79 7.67
CA ARG A 26 -7.86 9.25 8.13
C ARG A 26 -6.88 9.34 6.98
N PHE A 27 -5.89 10.21 7.17
CA PHE A 27 -4.83 10.47 6.23
C PHE A 27 -3.47 10.32 6.93
N ILE A 28 -2.59 9.50 6.36
CA ILE A 28 -1.33 9.09 6.98
C ILE A 28 -0.16 9.38 6.03
N ASP A 29 0.96 9.85 6.59
CA ASP A 29 2.23 9.95 5.87
C ASP A 29 2.89 8.57 5.79
N PRO A 30 3.44 8.17 4.64
CA PRO A 30 4.01 6.85 4.48
C PRO A 30 5.30 6.69 5.28
N ILE A 31 5.58 5.44 5.65
CA ILE A 31 6.89 5.02 6.12
C ILE A 31 7.55 4.19 5.01
N PRO A 32 8.65 4.68 4.40
CA PRO A 32 9.36 3.93 3.37
C PRO A 32 9.98 2.66 3.95
N HIS A 33 9.74 1.53 3.30
CA HIS A 33 10.35 0.24 3.60
C HIS A 33 11.06 -0.28 2.37
N GLN A 34 12.20 -0.95 2.57
CA GLN A 34 12.92 -1.61 1.50
C GLN A 34 12.68 -3.13 1.54
N VAL A 35 12.40 -3.73 0.39
CA VAL A 35 12.19 -5.17 0.27
C VAL A 35 13.52 -5.89 0.49
N SER A 36 13.59 -6.69 1.55
CA SER A 36 14.76 -7.51 1.89
C SER A 36 14.72 -8.93 1.31
N ALA A 37 13.54 -9.40 0.90
CA ALA A 37 13.36 -10.70 0.26
C ALA A 37 13.73 -10.64 -1.22
N GLY A 38 14.06 -11.78 -1.84
CA GLY A 38 14.30 -11.84 -3.29
C GLY A 38 13.08 -11.37 -4.10
N VAL A 39 11.89 -11.75 -3.64
CA VAL A 39 10.60 -11.34 -4.18
C VAL A 39 9.61 -11.17 -3.02
N ALA A 40 8.83 -10.09 -3.04
CA ALA A 40 7.71 -9.85 -2.13
C ALA A 40 6.40 -9.74 -2.94
N PRO A 41 5.40 -10.61 -2.71
CA PRO A 41 4.15 -10.56 -3.47
C PRO A 41 3.28 -9.38 -3.04
N LEU A 42 2.75 -8.63 -4.00
CA LEU A 42 1.72 -7.63 -3.78
C LEU A 42 0.36 -8.28 -4.05
N ARG A 43 -0.51 -8.26 -3.03
CA ARG A 43 -1.80 -8.96 -3.05
C ARG A 43 -2.97 -7.99 -2.96
N LYS A 44 -4.10 -8.40 -3.53
CA LYS A 44 -5.36 -7.64 -3.49
C LYS A 44 -5.98 -7.63 -2.10
N THR A 45 -5.87 -8.74 -1.37
CA THR A 45 -6.31 -8.90 0.02
C THR A 45 -5.11 -9.23 0.92
N PRO A 46 -5.14 -8.86 2.22
CA PRO A 46 -4.07 -9.17 3.18
C PRO A 46 -4.18 -10.63 3.68
N GLU A 47 -4.16 -11.57 2.73
CA GLU A 47 -4.28 -13.01 2.96
C GLU A 47 -3.13 -13.72 2.23
N LEU A 48 -2.65 -14.83 2.77
CA LEU A 48 -1.49 -15.54 2.19
C LEU A 48 -1.80 -16.11 0.79
N ASP A 49 -3.04 -16.50 0.56
CA ASP A 49 -3.61 -17.01 -0.69
C ASP A 49 -4.39 -15.95 -1.48
N GLY A 50 -4.39 -14.69 -1.02
CA GLY A 50 -5.03 -13.59 -1.73
C GLY A 50 -4.47 -13.40 -3.15
N GLU A 51 -5.31 -12.98 -4.10
CA GLU A 51 -4.95 -12.76 -5.50
C GLU A 51 -3.66 -11.92 -5.61
N GLN A 52 -2.62 -12.48 -6.24
CA GLN A 52 -1.37 -11.76 -6.48
C GLN A 52 -1.56 -10.84 -7.68
N LEU A 53 -1.44 -9.54 -7.43
CA LEU A 53 -1.56 -8.49 -8.46
C LEU A 53 -0.22 -8.22 -9.13
N SER A 54 0.86 -8.25 -8.35
CA SER A 54 2.22 -7.98 -8.81
C SER A 54 3.24 -8.54 -7.80
N GLN A 55 4.50 -8.18 -7.97
CA GLN A 55 5.59 -8.49 -7.06
C GLN A 55 6.59 -7.34 -7.02
N ALA A 56 7.15 -7.09 -5.84
CA ALA A 56 8.32 -6.23 -5.65
C ALA A 56 9.57 -7.12 -5.53
N LEU A 57 10.71 -6.60 -5.95
CA LEU A 57 11.98 -7.30 -5.95
C LEU A 57 12.87 -6.79 -4.81
N HIS A 58 13.91 -7.56 -4.51
CA HIS A 58 14.93 -7.15 -3.54
C HIS A 58 15.47 -5.74 -3.85
N GLY A 59 15.41 -4.86 -2.86
CA GLY A 59 15.89 -3.48 -2.94
C GLY A 59 14.83 -2.46 -3.35
N ASP A 60 13.67 -2.89 -3.86
CA ASP A 60 12.56 -1.98 -4.15
C ASP A 60 12.07 -1.29 -2.87
N VAL A 61 11.66 -0.04 -3.00
CA VAL A 61 11.12 0.76 -1.90
C VAL A 61 9.60 0.86 -2.02
N ILE A 62 8.92 0.58 -0.91
CA ILE A 62 7.47 0.63 -0.78
C ILE A 62 7.12 1.62 0.31
N ASP A 63 6.25 2.57 -0.01
CA ASP A 63 5.63 3.47 0.95
C ASP A 63 4.50 2.72 1.69
N ILE A 64 4.69 2.42 2.98
CA ILE A 64 3.71 1.72 3.81
C ILE A 64 2.89 2.71 4.65
N TYR A 65 1.56 2.58 4.64
CA TYR A 65 0.65 3.45 5.40
C TYR A 65 0.00 2.74 6.59
N GLU A 66 -0.09 1.41 6.55
CA GLU A 66 -0.63 0.61 7.65
C GLU A 66 -0.02 -0.78 7.62
N GLU A 67 0.32 -1.31 8.79
CA GLU A 67 0.72 -2.70 8.99
C GLU A 67 -0.26 -3.37 9.95
N ARG A 68 -0.81 -4.53 9.54
CA ARG A 68 -1.72 -5.33 10.37
C ARG A 68 -1.55 -6.81 10.06
N SER A 69 -1.52 -7.63 11.11
CA SER A 69 -1.54 -9.10 11.00
C SER A 69 -0.48 -9.68 10.05
N GLY A 70 0.71 -9.06 10.00
CA GLY A 70 1.80 -9.49 9.13
C GLY A 70 1.75 -8.97 7.69
N PHE A 71 0.81 -8.08 7.35
CA PHE A 71 0.70 -7.45 6.04
C PHE A 71 0.88 -5.93 6.13
N GLY A 72 1.61 -5.37 5.18
CA GLY A 72 1.66 -3.93 4.93
C GLY A 72 0.71 -3.55 3.79
N TRP A 73 -0.04 -2.47 3.98
CA TRP A 73 -0.81 -1.82 2.92
C TRP A 73 -0.05 -0.56 2.48
N GLY A 74 0.27 -0.49 1.18
CA GLY A 74 1.23 0.47 0.67
C GLY A 74 1.18 0.67 -0.84
N GLN A 75 2.07 1.55 -1.32
CA GLN A 75 2.27 1.86 -2.72
C GLN A 75 3.75 1.72 -3.06
N MET A 76 4.08 1.08 -4.19
CA MET A 76 5.45 1.06 -4.71
C MET A 76 5.82 2.45 -5.22
N GLN A 77 7.05 2.90 -4.93
CA GLN A 77 7.55 4.21 -5.35
C GLN A 77 7.73 4.32 -6.87
#